data_AF-A0A7R9WD52-F1
#
_entry.id   AF-A0A7R9WD52-F1
#
_cell.length_a   1.000
_cell.length_b   1.000
_cell.length_c   1.000
_cell.angle_alpha   90.00
_cell.angle_beta   90.00
_cell.angle_gamma   90.00
#
_symmetry.space_group_name_H-M   'P 1'
#
loop_
_entity.id
_entity.type
_entity.pdbx_description
1 polymer ?
#
loop_
_entity_poly.entity_id
_entity_poly.type
_entity_poly.pdbx_seq_one_letter_code
_entity_poly.pdbx_strand_id
1 'polypeptide(L)'
;SHPIVSEYVRPDVRADLFSNAGIRHKVRGETKEAVRYFRAAAEANPDDGHALVQLASLGDRDAAGVSELSDDYVSSLFDGYSERFEKELVGDLGYRGHEIVADGIVRHWVRSDSDGDVVAVDL
;
A
#
# COMPACT_ATOMS: atom_id res chain seq x y z
N SER A 1 -43.60 6.23 4.77
CA SER A 1 -42.51 6.65 3.89
C SER A 1 -41.19 6.46 4.62
N HIS A 2 -40.49 5.37 4.37
CA HIS A 2 -39.16 5.12 4.94
C HIS A 2 -38.11 5.62 3.94
N PRO A 3 -37.19 6.52 4.32
CA PRO A 3 -36.26 7.09 3.37
C PRO A 3 -35.14 6.08 3.06
N ILE A 4 -35.14 5.66 1.80
CA ILE A 4 -34.16 5.00 0.91
C ILE A 4 -32.68 5.47 1.02
N VAL A 5 -32.24 6.09 2.13
CA VAL A 5 -30.87 6.62 2.25
C VAL A 5 -29.82 5.51 2.41
N SER A 6 -30.21 4.31 2.86
CA SER A 6 -29.28 3.21 3.10
C SER A 6 -28.72 2.55 1.82
N GLU A 7 -29.35 2.80 0.66
CA GLU A 7 -29.05 2.07 -0.59
C GLU A 7 -28.06 2.81 -1.52
N TYR A 8 -27.75 4.09 -1.26
CA TYR A 8 -26.97 4.93 -2.18
C TYR A 8 -25.55 5.28 -1.73
N VAL A 9 -25.07 4.77 -0.59
CA VAL A 9 -23.65 4.91 -0.25
C VAL A 9 -22.89 3.83 -1.01
N ARG A 10 -22.13 4.26 -2.02
CA ARG A 10 -21.29 3.37 -2.81
C ARG A 10 -20.40 2.52 -1.89
N PRO A 11 -20.16 1.23 -2.21
CA PRO A 11 -19.42 0.30 -1.35
C PRO A 11 -18.05 0.81 -0.90
N ASP A 12 -17.32 1.49 -1.79
CA ASP A 12 -16.05 2.18 -1.54
C ASP A 12 -16.16 3.25 -0.44
N VAL A 13 -17.12 4.17 -0.56
CA VAL A 13 -17.35 5.24 0.43
C VAL A 13 -17.69 4.66 1.81
N ARG A 14 -18.43 3.54 1.83
CA ARG A 14 -18.77 2.85 3.07
C ARG A 14 -17.55 2.19 3.71
N ALA A 15 -16.72 1.54 2.91
CA ALA A 15 -15.46 0.95 3.35
C ALA A 15 -14.52 2.02 3.93
N ASP A 16 -14.39 3.18 3.27
CA ASP A 16 -13.59 4.30 3.74
C ASP A 16 -14.02 4.81 5.12
N LEU A 17 -15.33 4.93 5.36
CA LEU A 17 -15.86 5.37 6.65
C LEU A 17 -15.49 4.38 7.78
N PHE A 18 -15.60 3.09 7.50
CA PHE A 18 -15.21 2.04 8.44
C PHE A 18 -13.69 2.01 8.64
N SER A 19 -12.89 2.10 7.57
CA SER A 19 -11.42 2.21 7.64
C SER A 19 -10.98 3.39 8.50
N ASN A 20 -11.60 4.56 8.34
CA ASN A 20 -11.33 5.74 9.17
C ASN A 20 -11.68 5.54 10.65
N ALA A 21 -12.79 4.83 10.95
CA ALA A 21 -13.11 4.47 12.33
C ALA A 21 -12.09 3.49 12.91
N GLY A 22 -11.67 2.48 12.12
CA GLY A 22 -10.64 1.52 12.49
C GLY A 22 -9.32 2.20 12.86
N ILE A 23 -8.86 3.17 12.05
CA ILE A 23 -7.65 3.96 12.32
C ILE A 23 -7.77 4.69 13.67
N ARG A 24 -8.89 5.36 13.95
CA ARG A 24 -9.09 6.09 15.21
C ARG A 24 -9.00 5.18 16.43
N HIS A 25 -9.60 3.99 16.36
CA HIS A 25 -9.50 2.99 17.43
C HIS A 25 -8.07 2.43 17.56
N LYS A 26 -7.41 2.16 16.43
CA LYS A 26 -6.02 1.67 16.42
C LYS A 26 -5.06 2.65 17.09
N VAL A 27 -5.18 3.95 16.79
CA VAL A 27 -4.36 5.02 17.40
C VAL A 27 -4.57 5.12 18.91
N ARG A 28 -5.75 4.75 19.41
CA ARG A 28 -6.06 4.69 20.85
C ARG A 28 -5.61 3.40 21.53
N GLY A 29 -5.06 2.44 20.79
CA GLY A 29 -4.72 1.11 21.30
C GLY A 29 -5.94 0.19 21.48
N GLU A 30 -7.10 0.56 20.94
CA GLU A 30 -8.35 -0.20 21.03
C GLU A 30 -8.40 -1.28 19.95
N THR A 31 -7.45 -2.23 19.99
CA THR A 31 -7.21 -3.23 18.94
C THR A 31 -8.46 -3.99 18.51
N LYS A 32 -9.29 -4.44 19.47
CA LYS A 32 -10.52 -5.20 19.17
C LYS A 32 -11.53 -4.38 18.36
N GLU A 33 -11.69 -3.12 18.71
CA GLU A 33 -12.58 -2.21 17.99
C GLU A 33 -12.03 -1.89 16.60
N ALA A 34 -10.72 -1.66 16.50
CA ALA A 34 -10.04 -1.47 15.22
C ALA A 34 -10.29 -2.65 14.27
N VAL A 35 -10.08 -3.89 14.74
CA VAL A 35 -10.36 -5.11 13.97
C VAL A 35 -11.83 -5.16 13.54
N ARG A 36 -12.78 -4.86 14.43
CA ARG A 36 -14.21 -4.86 14.07
C ARG A 36 -14.50 -3.90 12.91
N TYR A 37 -13.96 -2.69 12.96
CA TYR A 37 -14.18 -1.70 11.91
C TYR A 37 -13.48 -2.06 10.60
N PHE A 38 -12.26 -2.58 10.63
CA PHE A 38 -11.60 -3.02 9.39
C PHE A 38 -12.28 -4.25 8.77
N ARG A 39 -12.85 -5.17 9.57
CA ARG A 39 -13.71 -6.24 9.06
C ARG A 39 -14.96 -5.70 8.37
N ALA A 40 -15.62 -4.72 8.98
CA ALA A 40 -16.77 -4.07 8.36
C ALA A 40 -16.42 -3.34 7.05
N ALA A 41 -15.19 -2.79 6.95
CA ALA A 41 -14.69 -2.21 5.71
C ALA A 41 -14.50 -3.29 4.62
N ALA A 42 -13.84 -4.41 4.96
CA ALA A 42 -13.64 -5.54 4.06
C ALA A 42 -14.97 -6.24 3.66
N GLU A 43 -15.97 -6.26 4.55
CA GLU A 43 -17.32 -6.74 4.21
C GLU A 43 -18.05 -5.79 3.24
N ALA A 44 -17.82 -4.47 3.36
CA ALA A 44 -18.40 -3.48 2.47
C ALA A 44 -17.72 -3.47 1.10
N ASN A 45 -16.40 -3.59 1.06
CA ASN A 45 -15.60 -3.71 -0.14
C ASN A 45 -14.50 -4.79 0.06
N PRO A 46 -14.72 -6.03 -0.42
CA PRO A 46 -13.75 -7.12 -0.28
C PRO A 46 -12.38 -6.84 -0.89
N ASP A 47 -12.30 -5.93 -1.85
CA ASP A 47 -11.07 -5.53 -2.53
C ASP A 47 -10.42 -4.28 -1.90
N ASP A 48 -10.91 -3.81 -0.74
CA ASP A 48 -10.28 -2.71 0.01
C ASP A 48 -8.93 -3.17 0.59
N GLY A 49 -7.88 -2.94 -0.19
CA GLY A 49 -6.51 -3.29 0.19
C GLY A 49 -6.06 -2.60 1.49
N HIS A 50 -6.57 -1.41 1.80
CA HIS A 50 -6.23 -0.73 3.05
C HIS A 50 -6.82 -1.49 4.25
N ALA A 51 -8.09 -1.88 4.19
CA ALA A 51 -8.72 -2.68 5.24
C ALA A 51 -8.01 -4.02 5.47
N LEU A 52 -7.67 -4.73 4.39
CA LEU A 52 -6.98 -6.03 4.45
C LEU A 52 -5.59 -5.92 5.07
N VAL A 53 -4.78 -4.95 4.65
CA VAL A 53 -3.44 -4.70 5.22
C VAL A 53 -3.53 -4.35 6.70
N GLN A 54 -4.50 -3.53 7.11
CA GLN A 54 -4.67 -3.16 8.52
C GLN A 54 -5.06 -4.38 9.37
N LEU A 55 -5.97 -5.24 8.88
CA LEU A 55 -6.32 -6.49 9.55
C LEU A 55 -5.12 -7.43 9.73
N ALA A 56 -4.34 -7.64 8.66
CA ALA A 56 -3.13 -8.44 8.72
C ALA A 56 -2.12 -7.85 9.72
N SER A 57 -1.93 -6.53 9.74
CA SER A 57 -1.04 -5.85 10.71
C SER A 57 -1.48 -6.01 12.17
N LEU A 58 -2.77 -6.27 12.41
CA LEU A 58 -3.36 -6.51 13.72
C LEU A 58 -3.43 -8.00 14.08
N GLY A 59 -2.88 -8.88 13.23
CA GLY A 59 -2.82 -10.32 13.46
C GLY A 59 -4.11 -11.07 13.12
N ASP A 60 -4.99 -10.48 12.30
CA ASP A 60 -6.18 -11.18 11.79
C ASP A 60 -5.74 -12.31 10.85
N ARG A 61 -6.14 -13.54 11.16
CA ARG A 61 -5.71 -14.75 10.44
C ARG A 61 -6.33 -14.88 9.06
N ASP A 62 -7.55 -14.37 8.89
CA ASP A 62 -8.28 -14.48 7.64
C ASP A 62 -7.69 -13.48 6.64
N ALA A 63 -7.41 -12.25 7.08
CA ALA A 63 -6.71 -11.26 6.28
C ALA A 63 -5.24 -11.64 5.99
N ALA A 64 -4.57 -12.31 6.91
CA ALA A 64 -3.21 -12.83 6.68
C ALA A 64 -3.16 -13.95 5.61
N GLY A 65 -4.32 -14.50 5.22
CA GLY A 65 -4.44 -15.46 4.13
C GLY A 65 -4.57 -14.83 2.73
N VAL A 66 -4.73 -13.51 2.64
CA VAL A 66 -4.71 -12.79 1.36
C VAL A 66 -3.31 -12.83 0.79
N SER A 67 -3.14 -13.50 -0.34
CA SER A 67 -1.83 -13.69 -0.98
C SER A 67 -1.43 -12.53 -1.90
N GLU A 68 -2.39 -11.72 -2.34
CA GLU A 68 -2.19 -10.67 -3.34
C GLU A 68 -3.16 -9.50 -3.12
N LEU A 69 -2.66 -8.29 -3.32
CA LEU A 69 -3.45 -7.05 -3.28
C LEU A 69 -3.60 -6.54 -4.72
N SER A 70 -4.66 -5.78 -4.99
CA SER A 70 -4.89 -5.25 -6.34
C SER A 70 -3.77 -4.31 -6.80
N ASP A 71 -3.46 -4.37 -8.10
CA ASP A 71 -2.45 -3.50 -8.72
C ASP A 71 -2.75 -2.01 -8.50
N ASP A 72 -4.02 -1.61 -8.57
CA ASP A 72 -4.47 -0.24 -8.34
C ASP A 72 -4.17 0.23 -6.90
N TYR A 73 -4.41 -0.64 -5.91
CA TYR A 73 -4.11 -0.33 -4.51
C TYR A 73 -2.61 -0.20 -4.30
N VAL A 74 -1.82 -1.14 -4.83
CA VAL A 74 -0.36 -1.12 -4.71
C VAL A 74 0.19 0.14 -5.37
N SER A 75 -0.20 0.45 -6.60
CA SER A 75 0.25 1.64 -7.32
C SER A 75 -0.10 2.92 -6.57
N SER A 76 -1.36 3.07 -6.12
CA SER A 76 -1.81 4.25 -5.36
C SER A 76 -1.05 4.41 -4.03
N LEU A 77 -0.70 3.30 -3.37
CA LEU A 77 0.09 3.31 -2.14
C LEU A 77 1.50 3.86 -2.39
N PHE A 78 2.15 3.42 -3.47
CA PHE A 78 3.49 3.91 -3.86
C PHE A 78 3.45 5.37 -4.30
N ASP A 79 2.46 5.75 -5.13
CA ASP A 79 2.27 7.12 -5.58
C ASP A 79 2.08 8.07 -4.39
N GLY A 80 1.23 7.69 -3.43
CA GLY A 80 1.00 8.47 -2.22
C GLY A 80 2.21 8.57 -1.29
N TYR A 81 3.13 7.60 -1.34
CA TYR A 81 4.38 7.63 -0.57
C TYR A 81 5.51 8.40 -1.27
N SER A 82 5.45 8.50 -2.60
CA SER A 82 6.52 9.08 -3.44
C SER A 82 7.00 10.46 -2.97
N GLU A 83 6.08 11.33 -2.56
CA GLU A 83 6.41 12.68 -2.08
C GLU A 83 7.32 12.71 -0.84
N ARG A 84 7.30 11.65 -0.03
CA ARG A 84 8.07 11.55 1.23
C ARG A 84 9.25 10.60 1.14
N PHE A 85 9.36 9.87 0.03
CA PHE A 85 10.36 8.84 -0.20
C PHE A 85 11.78 9.33 0.12
N GLU A 86 12.19 10.46 -0.47
CA GLU A 86 13.54 11.01 -0.28
C GLU A 86 13.84 11.33 1.18
N LYS A 87 12.90 12.00 1.85
CA LYS A 87 13.08 12.40 3.25
C LYS A 87 13.13 11.19 4.17
N GLU A 88 12.12 10.33 4.09
CA GLU A 88 11.93 9.27 5.08
C GLU A 88 12.84 8.07 4.81
N LEU A 89 12.89 7.60 3.56
CA LEU A 89 13.61 6.37 3.25
C LEU A 89 15.10 6.63 3.06
N VAL A 90 15.50 7.68 2.34
CA VAL A 90 16.91 8.01 2.12
C VAL A 90 17.47 8.80 3.30
N GLY A 91 16.79 9.87 3.71
CA GLY A 91 17.22 10.72 4.81
C GLY A 91 17.18 10.04 6.17
N ASP A 92 15.98 9.68 6.65
CA ASP A 92 15.79 9.19 8.02
C ASP A 92 16.27 7.74 8.20
N LEU A 93 15.99 6.87 7.22
CA LEU A 93 16.34 5.44 7.28
C LEU A 93 17.69 5.09 6.62
N GLY A 94 18.31 6.03 5.90
CA GLY A 94 19.61 5.78 5.26
C GLY A 94 19.58 4.75 4.14
N TYR A 95 18.44 4.57 3.47
CA TYR A 95 18.29 3.60 2.39
C TYR A 95 19.12 3.98 1.17
N ARG A 96 19.96 3.05 0.73
CA ARG A 96 20.91 3.24 -0.38
C ARG A 96 20.72 2.27 -1.53
N GLY A 97 19.58 1.57 -1.60
CA GLY A 97 19.34 0.59 -2.67
C GLY A 97 19.38 1.21 -4.06
N HIS A 98 18.74 2.38 -4.23
CA HIS A 98 18.72 3.10 -5.50
C HIS A 98 20.13 3.52 -5.95
N GLU A 99 20.98 4.01 -5.03
CA GLU A 99 22.38 4.35 -5.33
C GLU A 99 23.18 3.12 -5.79
N ILE A 100 23.06 2.01 -5.06
CA ILE A 100 23.81 0.77 -5.35
C ILE A 100 23.42 0.23 -6.73
N VAL A 101 22.12 0.25 -7.07
CA VAL A 101 21.61 -0.16 -8.37
C VAL A 101 22.10 0.80 -9.46
N ALA A 102 21.96 2.11 -9.27
CA ALA A 102 22.43 3.12 -10.24
C ALA A 102 23.94 2.99 -10.51
N ASP A 103 24.74 2.88 -9.45
CA ASP A 103 26.17 2.62 -9.53
C ASP A 103 26.48 1.32 -10.28
N GLY A 104 25.70 0.26 -10.02
CA GLY A 104 25.81 -1.02 -10.70
C GLY A 104 25.58 -0.90 -12.20
N ILE A 105 24.52 -0.19 -12.59
CA ILE A 105 24.17 0.08 -13.99
C ILE A 105 25.27 0.91 -14.64
N VAL A 106 25.68 2.03 -14.05
CA VAL A 106 26.73 2.92 -14.60
C VAL A 106 28.04 2.16 -14.81
N ARG A 107 28.47 1.34 -13.84
CA ARG A 107 29.71 0.55 -13.96
C ARG A 107 29.68 -0.43 -15.14
N HIS A 108 28.54 -1.06 -15.41
CA HIS A 108 28.42 -2.02 -16.51
C HIS A 108 28.20 -1.32 -17.85
N TRP A 109 27.46 -0.22 -17.86
CA TRP A 109 27.22 0.56 -19.07
C TRP A 109 28.51 1.18 -19.63
N VAL A 110 29.35 1.78 -18.78
CA VAL A 110 30.66 2.34 -19.18
C VAL A 110 31.61 1.26 -19.71
N ARG A 111 31.57 0.04 -19.16
CA ARG A 111 32.36 -1.09 -19.67
C ARG A 111 31.90 -1.53 -21.05
N SER A 112 30.58 -1.60 -21.27
CA SER A 112 29.99 -2.00 -22.55
C SER A 112 30.27 -1.00 -23.67
N ASP A 113 30.20 0.30 -23.36
CA ASP A 113 30.53 1.39 -24.30
C ASP A 113 32.02 1.40 -24.68
N SER A 114 32.88 0.96 -23.76
CA SER A 114 34.32 0.78 -24.02
C SER A 114 34.65 -0.44 -24.88
N ASP A 115 33.76 -1.44 -24.91
CA ASP A 115 33.93 -2.73 -25.62
C ASP A 115 33.08 -2.80 -26.92
N GLY A 116 32.30 -1.76 -27.21
CA GLY A 116 31.49 -1.64 -28.43
C GLY A 116 30.19 -2.46 -28.44
N ASP A 117 29.84 -3.12 -27.33
CA ASP A 117 28.59 -3.88 -27.22
C ASP A 117 27.44 -2.95 -26.82
N VAL A 118 26.48 -2.78 -27.73
CA VAL A 118 25.23 -2.06 -27.45
C VAL A 118 24.32 -3.00 -26.68
N VAL A 119 24.28 -2.88 -25.35
CA VAL A 119 23.26 -3.57 -24.55
C VAL A 119 21.96 -2.78 -24.70
N ALA A 120 21.10 -3.23 -25.62
CA ALA A 120 19.71 -2.82 -25.63
C ALA A 120 19.05 -3.31 -24.34
N VAL A 121 18.78 -2.37 -23.42
CA VAL A 121 17.91 -2.64 -22.27
C VAL A 121 16.50 -2.40 -22.76
N ASP A 122 15.83 -3.46 -23.19
CA ASP A 122 14.40 -3.44 -23.47
C ASP A 122 13.68 -3.42 -22.11
N LEU A 123 12.96 -2.32 -21.82
CA LEU A 123 12.16 -2.13 -20.61
C LEU A 123 10.70 -2.43 -20.91
#